data_AF-A0A1H3XP05-F1
#
_entry.id   AF-A0A1H3XP05-F1
#
_cell.length_a   1.000
_cell.length_b   1.000
_cell.length_c   1.000
_cell.angle_alpha   90.00
_cell.angle_beta   90.00
_cell.angle_gamma   90.00
#
_symmetry.space_group_name_H-M   'P 1'
#
loop_
_entity.id
_entity.type
_entity.pdbx_description
1 polymer ?
#
loop_
_entity_poly.entity_id
_entity_poly.type
_entity_poly.pdbx_seq_one_letter_code
_entity_poly.pdbx_strand_id
1 'polypeptide(L)' 'MGLMKVFSGSEILALALKEKIEAAGVDTVMKDNIQSARLAGFGSSGSAVEVFIQETDFAKANPVIEEFRLSI' A
#
# COMPACT_ATOMS: atom_id res chain seq x y z
N MET A 1 -17.54 0.30 6.96
CA MET A 1 -16.08 0.35 7.14
C MET A 1 -15.45 0.76 5.84
N GLY A 2 -14.63 1.81 5.86
CA GLY A 2 -13.91 2.31 4.69
C GLY A 2 -12.50 1.73 4.58
N LEU A 3 -12.00 1.71 3.35
CA LEU A 3 -10.57 1.48 3.07
C LEU A 3 -9.84 2.82 3.15
N MET A 4 -8.81 2.89 3.97
CA MET A 4 -7.94 4.06 4.08
C MET A 4 -6.62 3.79 3.36
N LYS A 5 -6.19 4.75 2.53
CA LYS A 5 -4.89 4.70 1.88
C LYS A 5 -3.79 5.02 2.89
N VAL A 6 -2.80 4.14 3.01
CA VAL A 6 -1.66 4.32 3.92
C VAL A 6 -0.33 4.52 3.21
N PHE A 7 -0.24 4.11 1.94
CA PHE A 7 0.99 4.27 1.15
C PHE A 7 0.68 4.42 -0.33
N SER A 8 1.51 5.16 -1.03
CA SER A 8 1.52 5.26 -2.49
C SER A 8 2.94 5.52 -2.96
N GLY A 9 3.49 4.66 -3.81
CA GLY A 9 4.88 4.75 -4.21
C GLY A 9 5.33 3.59 -5.09
N SER A 10 6.60 3.24 -5.01
CA SER A 10 7.14 2.10 -5.75
C SER A 10 6.52 0.78 -5.29
N GLU A 11 6.34 -0.15 -6.23
CA GLU A 11 5.81 -1.49 -5.95
C GLU A 11 6.63 -2.20 -4.86
N ILE A 12 7.96 -2.08 -4.90
CA ILE A 12 8.85 -2.71 -3.93
C ILE A 12 8.57 -2.20 -2.50
N LEU A 13 8.42 -0.89 -2.32
CA LEU A 13 8.14 -0.31 -1.01
C LEU A 13 6.72 -0.66 -0.55
N ALA A 14 5.76 -0.66 -1.47
CA ALA A 14 4.40 -1.09 -1.17
C ALA A 14 4.39 -2.55 -0.69
N LEU A 15 5.12 -3.44 -1.36
CA LEU A 15 5.20 -4.87 -1.03
C LEU A 15 5.85 -5.07 0.34
N ALA A 16 6.95 -4.37 0.61
CA ALA A 16 7.62 -4.42 1.90
C ALA A 16 6.73 -3.94 3.05
N LEU A 17 5.98 -2.84 2.85
CA LEU A 17 5.05 -2.34 3.86
C LEU A 17 3.89 -3.33 4.08
N LYS A 18 3.36 -3.91 3.00
CA LYS A 18 2.28 -4.90 3.05
C LYS A 18 2.66 -6.12 3.89
N GLU A 19 3.83 -6.72 3.63
CA GLU A 19 4.31 -7.86 4.40
C GLU A 19 4.44 -7.55 5.88
N LYS A 20 4.95 -6.36 6.23
CA LYS A 20 5.05 -5.92 7.63
C LYS A 20 3.68 -5.75 8.30
N ILE A 21 2.71 -5.17 7.60
CA ILE A 21 1.36 -4.96 8.14
C ILE A 21 0.61 -6.31 8.28
N GLU A 22 0.73 -7.20 7.29
CA GLU A 22 0.15 -8.55 7.34
C GLU A 22 0.78 -9.41 8.45
N ALA A 23 2.10 -9.26 8.71
CA ALA A 23 2.78 -9.90 9.83
C ALA A 23 2.26 -9.43 11.20
N ALA A 24 1.70 -8.21 11.28
CA ALA A 24 1.01 -7.70 12.46
C ALA A 24 -0.46 -8.18 12.57
N GLY A 25 -0.91 -9.02 11.64
CA GLY A 25 -2.27 -9.57 11.60
C GLY A 25 -3.31 -8.58 11.07
N VAL A 26 -2.90 -7.61 10.26
CA VAL A 26 -3.78 -6.63 9.60
C VAL A 26 -3.83 -6.91 8.11
N ASP A 27 -5.05 -7.04 7.59
CA ASP A 27 -5.28 -7.28 6.17
C ASP A 27 -5.06 -5.98 5.36
N THR A 28 -4.42 -6.11 4.19
CA THR A 28 -4.06 -4.98 3.35
C THR A 28 -4.51 -5.22 1.91
N VAL A 29 -5.02 -4.15 1.29
CA VAL A 29 -5.47 -4.16 -0.09
C VAL A 29 -4.50 -3.35 -0.93
N MET A 30 -3.80 -4.00 -1.83
CA MET A 30 -2.98 -3.32 -2.83
C MET A 30 -3.79 -3.00 -4.08
N LYS A 31 -3.63 -1.79 -4.58
CA LYS A 31 -4.16 -1.37 -5.87
C LYS A 31 -3.02 -0.94 -6.76
N ASP A 32 -2.77 -1.76 -7.76
CA ASP A 32 -1.78 -1.48 -8.77
C ASP A 32 -2.44 -0.72 -9.93
N ASN A 33 -2.04 0.53 -10.12
CA ASN A 33 -2.55 1.36 -11.21
C ASN A 33 -1.91 1.00 -12.58
N ILE A 34 -0.90 0.13 -12.60
CA ILE A 34 -0.24 -0.39 -13.81
C ILE A 34 -1.21 -1.19 -14.67
N GLN A 35 -2.06 -2.03 -14.04
CA GLN A 35 -2.95 -2.95 -14.77
C GLN A 35 -4.04 -2.21 -15.55
N SER A 36 -4.57 -1.12 -14.99
CA SER A 36 -5.57 -0.27 -15.66
C SER A 36 -4.95 0.56 -16.80
N ALA A 37 -3.74 1.10 -16.62
CA ALA A 37 -3.07 1.90 -17.64
C ALA A 37 -2.55 1.06 -18.82
N ARG A 38 -2.04 -0.16 -18.57
CA ARG A 38 -1.61 -1.09 -19.63
C ARG A 38 -2.78 -1.56 -20.50
N LEU A 39 -3.96 -1.77 -19.93
CA LEU A 39 -5.16 -2.13 -20.70
C LEU A 39 -5.60 -0.99 -21.64
N ALA A 40 -5.28 0.26 -21.29
CA ALA A 40 -5.67 1.47 -22.04
C ALA A 40 -4.60 1.96 -23.05
N GLY A 41 -3.46 1.27 -23.19
CA GLY A 41 -2.44 1.60 -24.20
C GLY A 41 -1.58 2.84 -23.91
N PHE A 42 -1.73 3.48 -22.76
CA PHE A 42 -0.88 4.59 -22.32
C PHE A 42 0.19 4.07 -21.37
N GLY A 43 1.44 4.01 -21.85
CA GLY A 43 2.61 3.77 -21.00
C GLY A 43 2.69 4.85 -19.93
N SER A 44 2.27 4.53 -18.71
CA SER A 44 2.33 5.49 -17.60
C SER A 44 3.73 5.48 -17.00
N SER A 45 4.52 6.51 -17.34
CA SER A 45 5.88 6.78 -16.82
C SER A 45 5.94 7.11 -15.31
N GLY A 46 4.86 6.91 -14.56
CA GLY A 46 4.76 7.20 -13.13
C GLY A 46 3.87 6.19 -12.41
N SER A 47 4.16 4.90 -12.60
CA SER A 47 3.40 3.80 -12.01
C SER A 47 3.63 3.73 -10.50
N ALA A 48 2.69 4.26 -9.73
CA ALA A 48 2.67 4.14 -8.28
C ALA A 48 1.66 3.06 -7.86
N VAL A 49 2.11 2.16 -6.98
CA VAL A 49 1.26 1.18 -6.29
C VAL A 49 0.73 1.82 -5.03
N GLU A 50 -0.56 1.62 -4.75
CA GLU A 50 -1.23 2.13 -3.57
C GLU A 50 -1.56 0.98 -2.61
N VAL A 51 -1.34 1.20 -1.31
CA VAL A 51 -1.70 0.24 -0.24
C VAL A 51 -2.80 0.86 0.60
N PHE A 52 -3.84 0.07 0.84
CA PHE A 52 -4.99 0.41 1.65
C PHE A 52 -5.14 -0.59 2.80
N ILE A 53 -5.67 -0.11 3.92
CA ILE A 53 -6.06 -0.95 5.07
C ILE A 53 -7.48 -0.61 5.49
N GLN A 54 -8.10 -1.48 6.29
CA GLN A 54 -9.35 -1.13 6.96
C GLN A 54 -9.11 -0.01 7.98
N GLU A 55 -9.97 1.00 8.01
CA GLU A 55 -9.89 2.07 9.03
C GLU A 55 -9.94 1.52 10.47
N THR A 56 -10.62 0.40 10.69
CA THR A 56 -10.69 -0.27 12.00
C THR A 56 -9.36 -0.84 12.46
N ASP A 57 -8.49 -1.19 11.52
CA ASP A 57 -7.18 -1.78 11.80
C ASP A 57 -6.06 -0.74 11.78
N PHE A 58 -6.39 0.54 11.53
CA PHE A 58 -5.43 1.64 11.58
C PHE A 58 -4.68 1.69 12.91
N ALA A 59 -5.36 1.47 14.04
CA ALA A 59 -4.72 1.47 15.35
C ALA A 59 -3.60 0.42 15.49
N LYS A 60 -3.72 -0.72 14.80
CA LYS A 60 -2.71 -1.79 14.79
C LYS A 60 -1.63 -1.56 13.73
N ALA A 61 -2.00 -1.06 12.56
CA ALA A 61 -1.08 -0.82 11.47
C ALA A 61 -0.22 0.45 11.67
N ASN A 62 -0.73 1.44 12.39
CA ASN A 62 -0.06 2.72 12.63
C ASN A 62 1.40 2.58 13.14
N PRO A 63 1.72 1.79 14.19
CA PRO A 63 3.11 1.61 14.61
C PRO A 63 4.00 1.00 13.52
N VAL A 64 3.47 0.07 12.71
CA VAL A 64 4.21 -0.57 11.62
C VAL A 64 4.49 0.42 10.48
N ILE A 65 3.49 1.25 10.14
CA ILE A 65 3.61 2.28 9.10
C ILE A 65 4.63 3.33 9.52
N GLU A 66 4.57 3.81 10.77
CA GLU A 66 5.51 4.81 11.28
C GLU A 66 6.94 4.26 11.36
N GLU A 67 7.12 3.02 11.83
CA GLU A 67 8.43 2.35 11.82
C GLU A 67 8.99 2.23 10.39
N PHE A 68 8.16 1.82 9.44
CA PHE A 68 8.57 1.72 8.04
C PHE A 68 8.99 3.07 7.46
N ARG A 69 8.27 4.15 7.78
CA ARG A 69 8.60 5.52 7.35
C ARG A 69 9.89 6.06 7.96
N LEU A 70 10.22 5.66 9.18
CA LEU A 70 11.48 6.03 9.85
C LEU A 70 12.69 5.26 9.30
N SER A 71 12.47 4.12 8.66
CA SER A 71 13.52 3.24 8.16
C SER A 71 13.99 3.55 6.73
N ILE A 72 13.30 4.43 6.01
CA ILE A 72 13.59 4.82 4.61
C ILE A 72 14.11 6.25 4.53
#